data_AF-A0A9P0BUS8-F1
#
_entry.id   AF-A0A9P0BUS8-F1
#
_cell.length_a   1.000
_cell.length_b   1.000
_cell.length_c   1.000
_cell.angle_alpha   90.00
_cell.angle_beta   90.00
_cell.angle_gamma   90.00
#
_symmetry.space_group_name_H-M   'P 1'
#
loop_
_entity.id
_entity.type
_entity.pdbx_description
1 polymer ?
#
loop_
_entity_poly.entity_id
_entity_poly.type
_entity_poly.pdbx_seq_one_letter_code
_entity_poly.pdbx_strand_id
1 'polypeptide(L)'
;MKLFFSTNLTSPRSYRIRNVKALLSDPDFDVNKPTVLYAHGYVELLSDESIQTVISAYLRRGDHNTLLLDWSNLAFGNYLVIAKTLPTAGVQVGRILRKLVKRGLPIENLHLVGHSMGSHFVAYAARYLSSKGIQVPRLTGLDPAYPGFYPPLVAPPMAASDAGFVDVIHTDGGGFGTPTATAHADFWPNGGQAKQPGCLSATIPLTAEDFCSHWRSWAFWAESLTSDVFLSRRCADYDTFLRGQCQGAPLVLMGIKASPE
;
A
#
# COMPACT_ATOMS: atom_id res chain seq x y z
N MET A 1 -9.41 -11.04 10.82
CA MET A 1 -8.32 -10.06 10.70
C MET A 1 -7.54 -9.98 11.99
N LYS A 2 -6.21 -9.90 11.87
CA LYS A 2 -5.25 -9.72 12.97
C LYS A 2 -4.30 -8.58 12.61
N LEU A 3 -3.69 -7.98 13.63
CA LEU A 3 -2.54 -7.09 13.42
C LEU A 3 -1.30 -7.84 13.86
N PHE A 4 -0.33 -7.95 12.98
CA PHE A 4 0.99 -8.45 13.32
C PHE A 4 1.92 -7.27 13.53
N PHE A 5 2.61 -7.28 14.66
CA PHE A 5 3.63 -6.31 15.00
C PHE A 5 4.89 -7.08 15.38
N SER A 6 6.03 -6.66 14.85
CA SER A 6 7.30 -7.24 15.23
C SER A 6 8.42 -6.22 15.12
N THR A 7 9.47 -6.43 15.90
CA THR A 7 10.76 -5.77 15.77
C THR A 7 11.83 -6.67 15.13
N ASN A 8 11.52 -7.95 14.90
CA ASN A 8 12.37 -8.88 14.16
C ASN A 8 11.55 -9.93 13.37
N LEU A 9 12.18 -10.62 12.43
CA LEU A 9 11.48 -11.61 11.59
C LEU A 9 11.17 -12.93 12.31
N THR A 10 11.91 -13.24 13.37
CA THR A 10 11.87 -14.56 14.03
C THR A 10 10.81 -14.66 15.12
N SER A 11 10.24 -13.55 15.60
CA SER A 11 9.27 -13.55 16.70
C SER A 11 8.16 -12.50 16.50
N PRO A 12 7.36 -12.61 15.42
CA PRO A 12 6.23 -11.73 15.22
C PRO A 12 5.15 -11.92 16.29
N ARG A 13 4.70 -10.81 16.88
CA ARG A 13 3.58 -10.81 17.83
C ARG A 13 2.28 -10.52 17.10
N SER A 14 1.28 -11.35 17.36
CA SER A 14 -0.07 -11.21 16.79
C SER A 14 -1.02 -10.62 17.82
N TYR A 15 -1.64 -9.50 17.48
CA TYR A 15 -2.69 -8.88 18.27
C TYR A 15 -4.04 -9.07 17.59
N ARG A 16 -5.05 -9.41 18.39
CA ARG A 16 -6.43 -9.34 17.89
C ARG A 16 -6.70 -7.89 17.51
N ILE A 17 -7.20 -7.66 16.30
CA ILE A 17 -7.45 -6.31 15.76
C ILE A 17 -8.36 -5.45 16.68
N ARG A 18 -9.21 -6.09 17.50
CA ARG A 18 -10.09 -5.40 18.48
C ARG A 18 -9.38 -4.99 19.78
N ASN A 19 -8.23 -5.60 20.11
CA ASN A 19 -7.48 -5.38 21.35
C ASN A 19 -6.25 -4.48 21.13
N VAL A 20 -6.50 -3.23 20.72
CA VAL A 20 -5.45 -2.23 20.48
C VAL A 20 -4.68 -1.82 21.74
N LYS A 21 -5.27 -2.03 22.93
CA LYS A 21 -4.58 -1.73 24.20
C LYS A 21 -3.35 -2.61 24.36
N ALA A 22 -3.43 -3.88 24.00
CA ALA A 22 -2.30 -4.79 24.07
C ALA A 22 -1.17 -4.40 23.12
N LEU A 23 -1.47 -3.83 21.93
CA LEU A 23 -0.46 -3.34 21.01
C LEU A 23 0.28 -2.11 21.57
N LEU A 24 -0.46 -1.12 22.09
CA LEU A 24 0.14 0.09 22.66
C LEU A 24 0.88 -0.13 23.98
N SER A 25 0.61 -1.23 24.66
CA SER A 25 1.33 -1.62 25.88
C SER A 25 2.49 -2.58 25.60
N ASP A 26 2.76 -2.89 24.34
CA ASP A 26 3.92 -3.72 24.00
C ASP A 26 5.21 -2.93 24.24
N PRO A 27 6.20 -3.50 24.96
CA PRO A 27 7.42 -2.77 25.33
C PRO A 27 8.26 -2.30 24.14
N ASP A 28 8.09 -2.91 22.97
CA ASP A 28 8.84 -2.54 21.77
C ASP A 28 8.06 -1.59 20.85
N PHE A 29 6.79 -1.29 21.15
CA PHE A 29 6.01 -0.33 20.38
C PHE A 29 6.32 1.10 20.85
N ASP A 30 6.97 1.88 20.00
CA ASP A 30 7.39 3.25 20.33
C ASP A 30 6.46 4.27 19.65
N VAL A 31 5.57 4.90 20.41
CA VAL A 31 4.62 5.90 19.88
C VAL A 31 5.27 7.11 19.20
N ASN A 32 6.56 7.37 19.48
CA ASN A 32 7.30 8.46 18.86
C ASN A 32 7.84 8.10 17.47
N LYS A 33 7.87 6.81 17.12
CA LYS A 33 8.25 6.37 15.77
C LYS A 33 7.08 6.50 14.79
N PRO A 34 7.37 6.81 13.51
CA PRO A 34 6.42 6.57 12.42
C PRO A 34 5.85 5.16 12.49
N THR A 35 4.55 5.02 12.29
CA THR A 35 3.83 3.77 12.30
C THR A 35 3.24 3.51 10.92
N VAL A 36 3.72 2.45 10.27
CA VAL A 36 3.15 1.99 9.01
C VAL A 36 2.13 0.89 9.28
N LEU A 37 0.95 0.99 8.67
CA LEU A 37 0.03 -0.14 8.49
C LEU A 37 0.09 -0.61 7.04
N TYR A 38 0.66 -1.80 6.83
CA TYR A 38 0.71 -2.47 5.54
C TYR A 38 -0.45 -3.46 5.38
N ALA A 39 -1.20 -3.37 4.28
CA ALA A 39 -2.23 -4.33 3.90
C ALA A 39 -1.86 -5.04 2.59
N HIS A 40 -1.73 -6.36 2.65
CA HIS A 40 -1.46 -7.21 1.49
C HIS A 40 -2.64 -7.25 0.51
N GLY A 41 -2.46 -7.90 -0.64
CA GLY A 41 -3.43 -8.03 -1.72
C GLY A 41 -4.38 -9.23 -1.62
N TYR A 42 -5.16 -9.41 -2.68
CA TYR A 42 -6.05 -10.56 -2.90
C TYR A 42 -5.23 -11.85 -3.00
N VAL A 43 -5.74 -12.95 -2.44
CA VAL A 43 -5.12 -14.30 -2.38
C VAL A 43 -3.72 -14.41 -1.76
N GLU A 44 -3.18 -13.34 -1.18
CA GLU A 44 -1.89 -13.39 -0.49
C GLU A 44 -2.01 -13.93 0.95
N LEU A 45 -1.00 -14.69 1.34
CA LEU A 45 -0.83 -15.27 2.66
C LEU A 45 0.41 -14.68 3.34
N LEU A 46 0.42 -14.72 4.68
CA LEU A 46 1.54 -14.20 5.47
C LEU A 46 2.89 -14.85 5.14
N SER A 47 2.89 -16.09 4.64
CA SER A 47 4.09 -16.81 4.21
C SER A 47 4.65 -16.34 2.87
N ASP A 48 3.89 -15.57 2.10
CA ASP A 48 4.25 -15.23 0.74
C ASP A 48 5.38 -14.21 0.69
N GLU A 49 6.20 -14.33 -0.36
CA GLU A 49 7.36 -13.47 -0.59
C GLU A 49 6.98 -11.99 -0.64
N SER A 50 5.82 -11.67 -1.21
CA SER A 50 5.32 -10.30 -1.32
C SER A 50 5.17 -9.61 0.04
N ILE A 51 4.72 -10.36 1.05
CA ILE A 51 4.58 -9.86 2.41
C ILE A 51 5.91 -9.89 3.13
N GLN A 52 6.62 -11.01 3.08
CA GLN A 52 7.88 -11.20 3.80
C GLN A 52 8.93 -10.19 3.38
N THR A 53 9.01 -9.85 2.09
CA THR A 53 9.99 -8.88 1.56
C THR A 53 9.75 -7.47 2.10
N VAL A 54 8.51 -6.99 2.07
CA VAL A 54 8.15 -5.66 2.57
C VAL A 54 8.38 -5.55 4.07
N ILE A 55 7.91 -6.54 4.84
CA ILE A 55 8.11 -6.54 6.30
C ILE A 55 9.59 -6.62 6.65
N SER A 56 10.36 -7.48 5.98
CA SER A 56 11.82 -7.56 6.18
C SER A 56 12.52 -6.24 5.89
N ALA A 57 12.09 -5.51 4.86
CA ALA A 57 12.67 -4.21 4.52
C ALA A 57 12.40 -3.15 5.61
N TYR A 58 11.18 -3.06 6.13
CA TYR A 58 10.88 -2.18 7.27
C TYR A 58 11.67 -2.55 8.53
N LEU A 59 11.77 -3.85 8.83
CA LEU A 59 12.52 -4.31 9.99
C LEU A 59 14.02 -4.00 9.88
N ARG A 60 14.62 -4.17 8.69
CA ARG A 60 16.01 -3.76 8.43
C ARG A 60 16.21 -2.25 8.58
N ARG A 61 15.21 -1.46 8.18
CA ARG A 61 15.23 -0.01 8.30
C ARG A 61 15.18 0.45 9.77
N GLY A 62 14.39 -0.22 10.61
CA GLY A 62 14.44 -0.12 12.09
C GLY A 62 13.87 1.17 12.71
N ASP A 63 13.41 2.12 11.90
CA ASP A 63 12.91 3.43 12.32
C ASP A 63 11.37 3.53 12.34
N HIS A 64 10.64 2.45 12.01
CA HIS A 64 9.17 2.40 12.02
C HIS A 64 8.62 1.37 13.02
N ASN A 65 7.45 1.66 13.60
CA ASN A 65 6.55 0.59 14.02
C ASN A 65 5.91 -0.03 12.78
N THR A 66 6.09 -1.33 12.58
CA THR A 66 5.56 -2.03 11.40
C THR A 66 4.36 -2.87 11.78
N LEU A 67 3.18 -2.47 11.31
CA LEU A 67 1.93 -3.20 11.50
C LEU A 67 1.52 -3.85 10.18
N LEU A 68 1.38 -5.17 10.17
CA LEU A 68 0.79 -5.91 9.06
C LEU A 68 -0.67 -6.21 9.38
N LEU A 69 -1.57 -5.72 8.53
CA LEU A 69 -2.98 -6.11 8.54
C LEU A 69 -3.12 -7.46 7.85
N ASP A 70 -3.26 -8.53 8.63
CA ASP A 70 -3.61 -9.84 8.11
C ASP A 70 -5.13 -9.91 7.89
N TRP A 71 -5.50 -9.93 6.62
CA TRP A 71 -6.88 -10.12 6.17
C TRP A 71 -7.03 -11.32 5.22
N SER A 72 -6.05 -12.22 5.20
CA SER A 72 -6.03 -13.46 4.39
C SER A 72 -7.35 -14.24 4.42
N ASN A 73 -7.98 -14.38 5.60
CA ASN A 73 -9.29 -15.04 5.75
C ASN A 73 -10.44 -14.40 4.94
N LEU A 74 -10.31 -13.12 4.56
CA LEU A 74 -11.27 -12.40 3.71
C LEU A 74 -10.74 -12.22 2.28
N ALA A 75 -9.44 -12.41 2.06
CA ALA A 75 -8.77 -12.19 0.78
C ALA A 75 -8.89 -13.39 -0.18
N PHE A 76 -9.46 -14.52 0.28
CA PHE A 76 -9.63 -15.73 -0.51
C PHE A 76 -11.10 -15.97 -0.85
N GLY A 77 -11.40 -16.27 -2.12
CA GLY A 77 -12.77 -16.52 -2.60
C GLY A 77 -13.10 -15.74 -3.87
N ASN A 78 -14.36 -15.45 -4.12
CA ASN A 78 -14.76 -14.72 -5.33
C ASN A 78 -14.31 -13.24 -5.26
N TYR A 79 -13.48 -12.82 -6.22
CA TYR A 79 -12.93 -11.47 -6.33
C TYR A 79 -13.98 -10.36 -6.18
N LEU A 80 -15.09 -10.41 -6.91
CA LEU A 80 -16.10 -9.35 -6.90
C LEU A 80 -16.88 -9.30 -5.58
N VAL A 81 -17.14 -10.48 -4.98
CA VAL A 81 -17.75 -10.57 -3.65
C VAL A 81 -16.83 -9.93 -2.61
N ILE A 82 -15.54 -10.24 -2.67
CA ILE A 82 -14.55 -9.68 -1.75
C ILE A 82 -14.49 -8.17 -1.91
N ALA A 83 -14.28 -7.66 -3.14
CA ALA A 83 -14.27 -6.23 -3.44
C ALA A 83 -15.51 -5.50 -2.93
N LYS A 84 -16.71 -6.09 -3.05
CA LYS A 84 -17.96 -5.51 -2.54
C LYS A 84 -18.01 -5.43 -1.00
N THR A 85 -17.34 -6.34 -0.28
CA THR A 85 -17.31 -6.36 1.19
C THR A 85 -16.22 -5.48 1.80
N LEU A 86 -15.17 -5.16 1.02
CA LEU A 86 -14.02 -4.37 1.46
C LEU A 86 -14.38 -3.03 2.13
N PRO A 87 -15.34 -2.22 1.63
CA PRO A 87 -15.71 -0.97 2.28
C PRO A 87 -16.16 -1.15 3.74
N THR A 88 -16.98 -2.18 3.99
CA THR A 88 -17.47 -2.49 5.35
C THR A 88 -16.33 -2.96 6.25
N ALA A 89 -15.44 -3.79 5.73
CA ALA A 89 -14.25 -4.23 6.46
C ALA A 89 -13.30 -3.06 6.77
N GLY A 90 -13.10 -2.15 5.80
CA GLY A 90 -12.28 -0.94 5.94
C GLY A 90 -12.76 -0.02 7.06
N VAL A 91 -14.08 0.16 7.19
CA VAL A 91 -14.68 0.89 8.32
C VAL A 91 -14.32 0.24 9.67
N GLN A 92 -14.20 -1.09 9.76
CA GLN A 92 -13.78 -1.75 10.99
C GLN A 92 -12.31 -1.43 11.31
N VAL A 93 -11.43 -1.46 10.31
CA VAL A 93 -10.02 -1.06 10.45
C VAL A 93 -9.91 0.42 10.85
N GLY A 94 -10.67 1.31 10.22
CA GLY A 94 -10.72 2.73 10.57
C GLY A 94 -11.17 2.97 12.02
N ARG A 95 -12.16 2.20 12.52
CA ARG A 95 -12.56 2.25 13.95
C ARG A 95 -11.43 1.89 14.90
N ILE A 96 -10.54 1.00 14.47
CA ILE A 96 -9.41 0.48 15.25
C ILE A 96 -8.27 1.49 15.23
N LEU A 97 -7.93 2.03 14.05
CA LEU A 97 -6.98 3.14 13.92
C LEU A 97 -7.41 4.36 14.75
N ARG A 98 -8.70 4.71 14.72
CA ARG A 98 -9.24 5.79 15.57
C ARG A 98 -9.02 5.52 17.06
N LYS A 99 -9.12 4.27 17.49
CA LYS A 99 -8.88 3.87 18.89
C LYS A 99 -7.41 3.93 19.27
N LEU A 100 -6.49 3.67 18.33
CA LEU A 100 -5.04 3.85 18.52
C LEU A 100 -4.71 5.32 18.67
N VAL A 101 -5.19 6.15 17.75
CA VAL A 101 -4.97 7.61 17.77
C VAL A 101 -5.47 8.23 19.08
N LYS A 102 -6.72 7.91 19.47
CA LYS A 102 -7.28 8.37 20.74
C LYS A 102 -6.55 7.89 22.01
N ARG A 103 -5.67 6.90 21.89
CA ARG A 103 -4.90 6.33 23.01
C ARG A 103 -3.44 6.76 23.01
N GLY A 104 -3.06 7.69 22.13
CA GLY A 104 -1.73 8.30 22.14
C GLY A 104 -0.84 7.94 20.97
N LEU A 105 -1.33 7.23 19.94
CA LEU A 105 -0.62 7.18 18.66
C LEU A 105 -0.79 8.54 17.95
N PRO A 106 0.27 9.31 17.71
CA PRO A 106 0.15 10.58 16.99
C PRO A 106 -0.32 10.32 15.55
N ILE A 107 -1.27 11.11 15.06
CA ILE A 107 -1.86 10.88 13.72
C ILE A 107 -0.84 11.20 12.63
N GLU A 108 0.00 12.20 12.85
CA GLU A 108 1.13 12.62 12.02
C GLU A 108 2.14 11.48 11.78
N ASN A 109 2.22 10.52 12.70
CA ASN A 109 3.09 9.37 12.58
C ASN A 109 2.47 8.23 11.76
N LEU A 110 1.19 8.30 11.39
CA LEU A 110 0.50 7.20 10.71
C LEU A 110 0.68 7.26 9.19
N HIS A 111 1.18 6.18 8.61
CA HIS A 111 1.24 5.94 7.17
C HIS A 111 0.49 4.66 6.82
N LEU A 112 -0.45 4.75 5.89
CA LEU A 112 -1.17 3.61 5.37
C LEU A 112 -0.58 3.17 4.03
N VAL A 113 -0.24 1.89 3.89
CA VAL A 113 0.29 1.31 2.66
C VAL A 113 -0.52 0.08 2.31
N GLY A 114 -0.96 -0.04 1.07
CA GLY A 114 -1.66 -1.22 0.59
C GLY A 114 -1.14 -1.68 -0.76
N HIS A 115 -1.15 -2.99 -0.99
CA HIS A 115 -0.90 -3.59 -2.31
C HIS A 115 -2.20 -4.10 -2.93
N SER A 116 -2.39 -3.93 -4.24
CA SER A 116 -3.55 -4.47 -4.94
C SER A 116 -4.88 -4.02 -4.31
N MET A 117 -5.77 -4.95 -3.96
CA MET A 117 -6.99 -4.70 -3.18
C MET A 117 -6.72 -4.08 -1.80
N GLY A 118 -5.57 -4.36 -1.20
CA GLY A 118 -5.13 -3.77 0.06
C GLY A 118 -5.05 -2.25 0.00
N SER A 119 -4.70 -1.68 -1.16
CA SER A 119 -4.69 -0.22 -1.41
C SER A 119 -6.07 0.41 -1.17
N HIS A 120 -7.12 -0.22 -1.72
CA HIS A 120 -8.49 0.21 -1.47
C HIS A 120 -8.92 -0.03 -0.03
N PHE A 121 -8.49 -1.16 0.56
CA PHE A 121 -8.82 -1.50 1.93
C PHE A 121 -8.35 -0.40 2.91
N VAL A 122 -7.08 0.01 2.83
CA VAL A 122 -6.56 1.07 3.70
C VAL A 122 -7.18 2.43 3.38
N ALA A 123 -7.54 2.70 2.11
CA ALA A 123 -8.30 3.90 1.73
C ALA A 123 -9.67 3.97 2.40
N TYR A 124 -10.41 2.86 2.49
CA TYR A 124 -11.69 2.83 3.23
C TYR A 124 -11.50 3.08 4.73
N ALA A 125 -10.38 2.63 5.31
CA ALA A 125 -10.04 2.94 6.70
C ALA A 125 -9.76 4.45 6.88
N ALA A 126 -9.02 5.05 5.94
CA ALA A 126 -8.71 6.48 5.92
C ALA A 126 -9.97 7.35 5.77
N ARG A 127 -10.89 6.98 4.85
CA ARG A 127 -12.20 7.62 4.68
C ARG A 127 -13.02 7.61 5.95
N TYR A 128 -13.02 6.48 6.69
CA TYR A 128 -13.68 6.43 7.97
C TYR A 128 -13.06 7.40 8.98
N LEU A 129 -11.73 7.50 9.07
CA LEU A 129 -11.05 8.46 9.94
C LEU A 129 -11.40 9.90 9.55
N SER A 130 -11.37 10.22 8.26
CA SER A 130 -11.76 11.53 7.72
C SER A 130 -13.20 11.90 8.10
N SER A 131 -14.14 10.95 8.01
CA SER A 131 -15.54 11.12 8.49
C SER A 131 -15.68 11.39 10.00
N LYS A 132 -14.58 11.29 10.75
CA LYS A 132 -14.47 11.58 12.18
C LYS A 132 -13.53 12.76 12.46
N GLY A 133 -13.17 13.54 11.44
CA GLY A 133 -12.30 14.70 11.56
C GLY A 133 -10.83 14.36 11.78
N ILE A 134 -10.40 13.15 11.42
CA ILE A 134 -9.01 12.71 11.56
C ILE A 134 -8.48 12.43 10.15
N GLN A 135 -7.63 13.32 9.64
CA GLN A 135 -7.00 13.13 8.33
C GLN A 135 -5.75 12.26 8.48
N VAL A 136 -5.65 11.21 7.66
CA VAL A 136 -4.41 10.42 7.55
C VAL A 136 -3.39 11.26 6.79
N PRO A 137 -2.14 11.43 7.27
CA PRO A 137 -1.14 12.24 6.59
C PRO A 137 -0.76 11.68 5.22
N ARG A 138 -0.50 10.36 5.16
CA ARG A 138 -0.07 9.71 3.92
C ARG A 138 -0.73 8.35 3.69
N LEU A 139 -1.11 8.11 2.45
CA LEU A 139 -1.58 6.82 1.96
C LEU A 139 -0.82 6.45 0.68
N THR A 140 -0.27 5.25 0.63
CA THR A 140 0.42 4.74 -0.57
C THR A 140 -0.30 3.52 -1.14
N GLY A 141 -0.57 3.56 -2.44
CA GLY A 141 -1.09 2.42 -3.20
C GLY A 141 0.00 1.74 -4.02
N LEU A 142 0.20 0.46 -3.82
CA LEU A 142 1.13 -0.36 -4.60
C LEU A 142 0.33 -1.15 -5.61
N ASP A 143 0.35 -0.67 -6.85
CA ASP A 143 -0.43 -1.15 -7.99
C ASP A 143 -1.91 -1.45 -7.64
N PRO A 144 -2.72 -0.41 -7.34
CA PRO A 144 -4.09 -0.58 -6.88
C PRO A 144 -4.94 -1.39 -7.86
N ALA A 145 -5.74 -2.32 -7.33
CA ALA A 145 -6.48 -3.27 -8.16
C ALA A 145 -7.46 -2.57 -9.13
N TYR A 146 -7.48 -3.03 -10.37
CA TYR A 146 -8.28 -2.43 -11.45
C TYR A 146 -9.73 -2.96 -11.52
N PRO A 147 -9.96 -4.29 -11.67
CA PRO A 147 -11.30 -4.79 -11.98
C PRO A 147 -12.36 -4.40 -10.94
N GLY A 148 -13.44 -3.77 -11.38
CA GLY A 148 -14.57 -3.38 -10.52
C GLY A 148 -14.34 -2.13 -9.67
N PHE A 149 -13.12 -1.61 -9.57
CA PHE A 149 -12.81 -0.34 -8.91
C PHE A 149 -12.70 0.81 -9.91
N TYR A 150 -12.22 0.55 -11.14
CA TYR A 150 -12.10 1.57 -12.18
C TYR A 150 -12.69 1.03 -13.50
N PRO A 151 -13.83 1.56 -13.98
CA PRO A 151 -14.75 2.45 -13.26
C PRO A 151 -15.33 1.78 -11.99
N PRO A 152 -15.88 2.56 -11.04
CA PRO A 152 -16.34 2.09 -9.73
C PRO A 152 -17.65 1.26 -9.79
N LEU A 153 -17.64 0.15 -10.51
CA LEU A 153 -18.82 -0.71 -10.73
C LEU A 153 -19.15 -1.58 -9.51
N VAL A 154 -18.15 -1.92 -8.71
CA VAL A 154 -18.29 -2.81 -7.54
C VAL A 154 -18.10 -2.04 -6.24
N ALA A 155 -17.03 -1.25 -6.17
CA ALA A 155 -16.71 -0.46 -4.98
C ALA A 155 -15.92 0.80 -5.36
N PRO A 156 -15.99 1.88 -4.57
CA PRO A 156 -15.28 3.12 -4.89
C PRO A 156 -13.76 2.92 -4.79
N PRO A 157 -12.96 3.30 -5.78
CA PRO A 157 -11.50 3.14 -5.77
C PRO A 157 -10.86 3.98 -4.67
N MET A 158 -9.56 3.84 -4.47
CA MET A 158 -8.79 4.83 -3.70
C MET A 158 -8.67 6.12 -4.52
N ALA A 159 -8.47 7.25 -3.86
CA ALA A 159 -8.35 8.55 -4.51
C ALA A 159 -7.51 9.51 -3.67
N ALA A 160 -7.02 10.59 -4.31
CA ALA A 160 -6.26 11.65 -3.67
C ALA A 160 -6.94 12.20 -2.40
N SER A 161 -8.28 12.27 -2.37
CA SER A 161 -9.04 12.76 -1.22
C SER A 161 -8.95 11.90 0.05
N ASP A 162 -8.38 10.70 -0.02
CA ASP A 162 -8.40 9.74 1.10
C ASP A 162 -7.39 10.07 2.21
N ALA A 163 -6.36 10.87 1.92
CA ALA A 163 -5.33 11.30 2.86
C ALA A 163 -4.82 12.72 2.50
N GLY A 164 -3.99 13.31 3.36
CA GLY A 164 -3.33 14.59 3.08
C GLY A 164 -2.38 14.51 1.89
N PHE A 165 -1.69 13.38 1.75
CA PHE A 165 -0.90 13.02 0.58
C PHE A 165 -1.20 11.57 0.19
N VAL A 166 -1.35 11.35 -1.12
CA VAL A 166 -1.64 10.03 -1.69
C VAL A 166 -0.67 9.81 -2.83
N ASP A 167 0.12 8.75 -2.75
CA ASP A 167 1.07 8.37 -3.79
C ASP A 167 0.80 6.93 -4.27
N VAL A 168 0.96 6.69 -5.57
CA VAL A 168 0.70 5.38 -6.18
C VAL A 168 1.87 4.95 -7.05
N ILE A 169 2.24 3.68 -6.98
CA ILE A 169 3.20 3.05 -7.89
C ILE A 169 2.44 2.10 -8.81
N HIS A 170 2.40 2.40 -10.11
CA HIS A 170 1.77 1.57 -11.13
C HIS A 170 2.81 0.68 -11.79
N THR A 171 2.56 -0.62 -11.84
CA THR A 171 3.46 -1.59 -12.48
C THR A 171 2.75 -2.56 -13.40
N ASP A 172 1.43 -2.67 -13.30
CA ASP A 172 0.59 -3.51 -14.16
C ASP A 172 -0.70 -2.78 -14.59
N GLY A 173 -0.56 -1.50 -14.95
CA GLY A 173 -1.68 -0.66 -15.40
C GLY A 173 -2.44 -1.27 -16.58
N GLY A 174 -3.73 -1.54 -16.39
CA GLY A 174 -4.63 -2.13 -17.38
C GLY A 174 -4.74 -3.66 -17.30
N GLY A 175 -3.84 -4.32 -16.58
CA GLY A 175 -3.92 -5.73 -16.21
C GLY A 175 -4.64 -5.89 -14.88
N PHE A 176 -3.90 -6.27 -13.84
CA PHE A 176 -4.39 -6.30 -12.46
C PHE A 176 -4.40 -4.92 -11.80
N GLY A 177 -3.44 -4.07 -12.15
CA GLY A 177 -3.29 -2.70 -11.65
C GLY A 177 -4.08 -1.68 -12.46
N THR A 178 -4.49 -0.57 -11.84
CA THR A 178 -5.24 0.48 -12.53
C THR A 178 -4.35 1.28 -13.49
N PRO A 179 -4.78 1.54 -14.74
CA PRO A 179 -4.08 2.47 -15.64
C PRO A 179 -4.49 3.93 -15.39
N THR A 180 -5.28 4.21 -14.34
CA THR A 180 -5.84 5.54 -14.08
C THR A 180 -5.07 6.25 -12.98
N ALA A 181 -4.56 7.45 -13.29
CA ALA A 181 -3.97 8.35 -12.30
C ALA A 181 -5.07 8.97 -11.43
N THR A 182 -5.06 8.68 -10.13
CA THR A 182 -6.08 9.20 -9.19
C THR A 182 -5.50 9.73 -7.88
N ALA A 183 -4.18 9.76 -7.76
CA ALA A 183 -3.45 10.17 -6.57
C ALA A 183 -2.96 11.61 -6.68
N HIS A 184 -2.28 12.10 -5.64
CA HIS A 184 -1.53 13.35 -5.74
C HIS A 184 -0.25 13.17 -6.55
N ALA A 185 0.37 12.00 -6.44
CA ALA A 185 1.52 11.58 -7.24
C ALA A 185 1.34 10.13 -7.71
N ASP A 186 1.27 9.93 -9.02
CA ASP A 186 1.21 8.60 -9.65
C ASP A 186 2.55 8.34 -10.35
N PHE A 187 3.29 7.32 -9.90
CA PHE A 187 4.59 6.91 -10.41
C PHE A 187 4.43 5.72 -11.37
N TRP A 188 5.09 5.81 -12.52
CA TRP A 188 4.94 4.87 -13.63
C TRP A 188 6.30 4.27 -14.02
N PRO A 189 6.97 3.52 -13.13
CA PRO A 189 8.25 2.88 -13.45
C PRO A 189 8.11 2.02 -14.71
N ASN A 190 9.03 2.20 -15.65
CA ASN A 190 9.05 1.50 -16.93
C ASN A 190 7.75 1.66 -17.75
N GLY A 191 7.07 2.81 -17.61
CA GLY A 191 5.78 3.09 -18.26
C GLY A 191 4.56 2.64 -17.46
N GLY A 192 4.77 1.91 -16.35
CA GLY A 192 3.75 1.52 -15.38
C GLY A 192 2.68 0.55 -15.87
N GLN A 193 2.92 -0.12 -17.01
CA GLN A 193 2.08 -1.19 -17.54
C GLN A 193 2.84 -2.51 -17.51
N ALA A 194 2.13 -3.63 -17.67
CA ALA A 194 2.78 -4.85 -18.11
C ALA A 194 3.36 -4.64 -19.52
N LYS A 195 4.54 -5.16 -19.83
CA LYS A 195 5.33 -6.08 -19.01
C LYS A 195 6.51 -5.38 -18.35
N GLN A 196 6.66 -5.51 -17.04
CA GLN A 196 7.81 -4.96 -16.33
C GLN A 196 9.11 -5.72 -16.68
N PRO A 197 10.27 -5.04 -16.69
CA PRO A 197 11.56 -5.69 -16.90
C PRO A 197 11.80 -6.88 -15.95
N GLY A 198 12.30 -7.99 -16.51
CA GLY A 198 12.59 -9.22 -15.77
C GLY A 198 11.38 -10.14 -15.50
N CYS A 199 10.16 -9.72 -15.82
CA CYS A 199 9.02 -10.64 -15.79
C CYS A 199 9.04 -11.59 -16.99
N LEU A 200 8.36 -12.73 -16.90
CA LEU A 200 8.11 -13.64 -18.02
C LEU A 200 6.71 -13.44 -18.57
N SER A 201 6.49 -13.79 -19.84
CA SER A 201 5.16 -13.64 -20.43
C SER A 201 4.33 -14.81 -19.93
N ALA A 202 3.30 -14.52 -19.15
CA ALA A 202 2.42 -15.54 -18.64
C ALA A 202 1.56 -16.12 -19.75
N THR A 203 1.44 -17.44 -19.78
CA THR A 203 0.55 -18.17 -20.69
C THR A 203 -0.67 -18.74 -19.96
N ILE A 204 -0.63 -18.75 -18.62
CA ILE A 204 -1.69 -19.26 -17.75
C ILE A 204 -2.09 -18.12 -16.80
N PRO A 205 -3.39 -17.79 -16.71
CA PRO A 205 -3.84 -16.72 -15.83
C PRO A 205 -3.69 -17.11 -14.36
N LEU A 206 -3.48 -16.12 -13.50
CA LEU A 206 -3.38 -16.25 -12.04
C LEU A 206 -2.22 -17.14 -11.56
N THR A 207 -1.13 -17.25 -12.34
CA THR A 207 0.12 -17.84 -11.88
C THR A 207 1.08 -16.79 -11.33
N ALA A 208 2.17 -17.24 -10.69
CA ALA A 208 3.24 -16.34 -10.25
C ALA A 208 3.84 -15.54 -11.42
N GLU A 209 3.95 -16.13 -12.61
CA GLU A 209 4.39 -15.40 -13.80
C GLU A 209 3.42 -14.30 -14.21
N ASP A 210 2.11 -14.54 -14.07
CA ASP A 210 1.06 -13.58 -14.42
C ASP A 210 1.04 -12.40 -13.44
N PHE A 211 1.24 -12.66 -12.16
CA PHE A 211 1.33 -11.62 -11.13
C PHE A 211 2.66 -10.86 -11.11
N CYS A 212 3.67 -11.27 -11.88
CA CYS A 212 5.01 -10.69 -11.76
C CYS A 212 5.05 -9.17 -11.92
N SER A 213 4.37 -8.62 -12.94
CA SER A 213 4.32 -7.16 -13.14
C SER A 213 3.56 -6.48 -12.00
N HIS A 214 2.47 -7.09 -11.52
CA HIS A 214 1.68 -6.59 -10.39
C HIS A 214 2.48 -6.54 -9.07
N TRP A 215 3.39 -7.51 -8.89
CA TRP A 215 4.26 -7.63 -7.73
C TRP A 215 5.48 -6.70 -7.74
N ARG A 216 5.85 -6.14 -8.90
CA ARG A 216 6.96 -5.17 -8.97
C ARG A 216 6.72 -3.93 -8.10
N SER A 217 5.47 -3.54 -7.89
CA SER A 217 5.14 -2.38 -7.05
C SER A 217 5.60 -2.54 -5.60
N TRP A 218 5.36 -3.69 -4.97
CA TRP A 218 5.86 -3.95 -3.61
C TRP A 218 7.36 -4.22 -3.58
N ALA A 219 7.95 -4.73 -4.68
CA ALA A 219 9.40 -4.91 -4.78
C ALA A 219 10.13 -3.56 -4.82
N PHE A 220 9.68 -2.63 -5.67
CA PHE A 220 10.20 -1.26 -5.69
C PHE A 220 9.99 -0.54 -4.36
N TRP A 221 8.82 -0.73 -3.74
CA TRP A 221 8.56 -0.20 -2.41
C TRP A 221 9.59 -0.70 -1.39
N ALA A 222 9.79 -2.02 -1.32
CA ALA A 222 10.72 -2.65 -0.39
C ALA A 222 12.17 -2.17 -0.60
N GLU A 223 12.61 -2.02 -1.85
CA GLU A 223 13.94 -1.48 -2.17
C GLU A 223 14.08 -0.02 -1.76
N SER A 224 13.02 0.79 -1.94
CA SER A 224 13.02 2.21 -1.57
C SER A 224 13.16 2.44 -0.06
N LEU A 225 12.77 1.46 0.76
CA LEU A 225 12.92 1.55 2.22
C LEU A 225 14.38 1.57 2.66
N THR A 226 15.27 1.00 1.86
CA THR A 226 16.70 0.83 2.19
C THR A 226 17.64 1.59 1.25
N SER A 227 17.12 2.28 0.23
CA SER A 227 17.93 2.96 -0.78
C SER A 227 17.24 4.16 -1.41
N ASP A 228 18.02 5.15 -1.87
CA ASP A 228 17.54 6.39 -2.49
C ASP A 228 17.73 6.35 -4.01
N VAL A 229 17.21 5.32 -4.67
CA VAL A 229 17.60 4.99 -6.07
C VAL A 229 16.52 5.30 -7.12
N PHE A 230 15.28 5.57 -6.71
CA PHE A 230 14.17 5.75 -7.65
C PHE A 230 13.90 7.21 -7.99
N LEU A 231 14.91 7.88 -8.56
CA LEU A 231 14.76 9.22 -9.11
C LEU A 231 13.69 9.22 -10.21
N SER A 232 12.71 10.08 -10.01
CA SER A 232 11.51 10.19 -10.82
C SER A 232 11.33 11.64 -11.25
N ARG A 233 10.62 11.81 -12.36
CA ARG A 233 10.43 13.12 -12.96
C ARG A 233 9.04 13.22 -13.53
N ARG A 234 8.38 14.34 -13.22
CA ARG A 234 7.06 14.64 -13.78
C ARG A 234 7.18 14.80 -15.29
N CYS A 235 6.33 14.09 -16.01
CA CYS A 235 6.24 14.15 -17.47
C CYS A 235 4.78 14.07 -17.90
N ALA A 236 4.47 14.49 -19.13
CA ALA A 236 3.12 14.37 -19.70
C ALA A 236 2.75 12.90 -19.94
N ASP A 237 3.70 12.12 -20.46
CA ASP A 237 3.57 10.70 -20.73
C ASP A 237 4.96 10.04 -20.77
N TYR A 238 4.98 8.71 -20.90
CA TYR A 238 6.21 7.92 -20.89
C TYR A 238 7.06 8.12 -22.16
N ASP A 239 6.45 8.31 -23.33
CA ASP A 239 7.20 8.56 -24.57
C ASP A 239 7.96 9.90 -24.53
N THR A 240 7.33 10.93 -23.99
CA THR A 240 7.94 12.24 -23.76
C THR A 240 9.07 12.15 -22.74
N PHE A 241 8.95 11.26 -21.74
CA PHE A 241 10.03 10.97 -20.79
C PHE A 241 11.22 10.32 -21.50
N LEU A 242 10.98 9.30 -22.33
CA LEU A 242 12.03 8.61 -23.10
C LEU A 242 12.76 9.54 -24.09
N ARG A 243 12.06 10.54 -24.64
CA ARG A 243 12.66 11.58 -25.49
C ARG A 243 13.45 12.65 -24.72
N GLY A 244 13.50 12.59 -23.39
CA GLY A 244 14.21 13.57 -22.56
C GLY A 244 13.54 14.94 -22.49
N GLN A 245 12.25 15.04 -22.85
CA GLN A 245 11.55 16.31 -22.98
C GLN A 245 11.02 16.88 -21.66
N CYS A 246 11.21 16.18 -20.54
CA CYS A 246 10.81 16.63 -19.20
C CYS A 246 11.98 17.13 -18.34
N GLN A 247 13.19 17.33 -18.90
CA GLN A 247 14.41 17.61 -18.10
C GLN A 247 14.33 18.81 -17.16
N GLY A 248 13.50 19.81 -17.45
CA GLY A 248 13.29 20.97 -16.59
C GLY A 248 12.47 20.72 -15.33
N ALA A 249 11.77 19.58 -15.22
CA ALA A 249 11.02 19.25 -14.00
C ALA A 249 11.97 18.81 -12.87
N PRO A 250 11.70 19.25 -11.62
CA PRO A 250 12.42 18.79 -10.44
C PRO A 250 12.46 17.26 -10.35
N LEU A 251 13.56 16.74 -9.84
CA LEU A 251 13.66 15.33 -9.49
C LEU A 251 12.98 15.10 -8.16
N VAL A 252 12.15 14.07 -8.11
CA VAL A 252 11.49 13.57 -6.90
C VAL A 252 11.84 12.10 -6.72
N LEU A 253 11.65 11.55 -5.52
CA LEU A 253 11.88 10.13 -5.27
C LEU A 253 10.55 9.37 -5.27
N MET A 254 10.48 8.28 -6.03
CA MET A 254 9.42 7.29 -5.87
C MET A 254 9.70 6.45 -4.60
N GLY A 255 8.64 6.02 -3.91
CA GLY A 255 8.75 5.12 -2.76
C GLY A 255 8.68 5.87 -1.43
N ILE A 256 9.35 5.36 -0.39
CA ILE A 256 9.19 5.88 0.98
C ILE A 256 9.50 7.38 1.13
N LYS A 257 10.37 7.93 0.27
CA LYS A 257 10.75 9.34 0.29
C LYS A 257 9.89 10.25 -0.60
N ALA A 258 8.83 9.74 -1.23
CA ALA A 258 7.90 10.58 -1.96
C ALA A 258 7.23 11.61 -1.04
N SER A 259 7.14 12.85 -1.51
CA SER A 259 6.57 13.99 -0.80
C SER A 259 5.53 14.73 -1.66
N PRO A 260 4.62 15.49 -1.05
CA PRO A 260 3.72 16.40 -1.77
C PRO A 260 4.42 17.65 -2.34
N GLU A 261 5.64 17.95 -1.85
CA GLU A 261 6.51 19.06 -2.29
C GLU A 261 7.34 18.67 -3.52
#